data_AF-A0A967SUI0-F1
#
_entry.id   AF-A0A967SUI0-F1
#
_cell.length_a   1.000
_cell.length_b   1.000
_cell.length_c   1.000
_cell.angle_alpha   90.00
_cell.angle_beta   90.00
_cell.angle_gamma   90.00
#
_symmetry.space_group_name_H-M   'P 1'
#
loop_
_entity.id
_entity.type
_entity.pdbx_description
1 polymer ?
#
loop_
_entity_poly.entity_id
_entity_poly.type
_entity_poly.pdbx_seq_one_letter_code
_entity_poly.pdbx_strand_id
1 'polypeptide(L)' 'AIGEETANYLGTDVETVKRLAYGVASLLTAAGVAVAGVIGFVGLIVPHAIRLIVGSDHRVLLPLSFVAGAAFLTLADVA' A
#
# COMPACT_ATOMS: atom_id res chain seq x y z
N ALA A 1 -13.63 0.42 -1.84
CA ALA A 1 -13.85 -0.97 -1.41
C ALA A 1 -15.31 -1.10 -1.00
N ILE A 2 -15.95 -2.17 -1.43
CA ILE A 2 -17.29 -2.60 -1.01
C ILE A 2 -17.07 -3.36 0.30
N GLY A 3 -17.76 -3.03 1.38
CA GLY A 3 -17.42 -3.48 2.75
C GLY A 3 -17.27 -4.99 2.92
N GLU A 4 -16.69 -5.42 4.05
CA GLU A 4 -16.38 -6.84 4.35
C GLU A 4 -17.59 -7.76 4.21
N GLU A 5 -18.75 -7.35 4.70
CA GLU A 5 -19.99 -8.13 4.57
C GLU A 5 -20.36 -8.35 3.10
N THR A 6 -20.32 -7.29 2.29
CA THR A 6 -20.61 -7.37 0.85
C THR A 6 -19.59 -8.24 0.11
N ALA A 7 -18.31 -8.14 0.46
CA ALA A 7 -17.25 -8.97 -0.14
C ALA A 7 -17.42 -10.45 0.19
N ASN A 8 -17.84 -10.78 1.42
CA ASN A 8 -18.17 -12.15 1.83
C ASN A 8 -19.39 -12.68 1.05
N TYR A 9 -20.46 -11.88 0.89
CA TYR A 9 -21.62 -12.29 0.08
C TYR A 9 -21.28 -12.50 -1.41
N LEU A 10 -20.26 -11.80 -1.92
CA LEU A 10 -19.73 -11.99 -3.28
C LEU A 10 -18.81 -13.22 -3.41
N GLY A 11 -18.63 -14.01 -2.33
CA GLY A 11 -17.82 -15.24 -2.33
C GLY A 11 -16.33 -15.02 -2.13
N THR A 12 -15.90 -13.82 -1.72
CA THR A 12 -14.50 -13.57 -1.36
C THR A 12 -14.25 -14.05 0.07
N ASP A 13 -13.22 -14.87 0.28
CA ASP A 13 -12.74 -15.20 1.62
C ASP A 13 -11.96 -14.00 2.19
N VAL A 14 -12.69 -13.10 2.86
CA VAL A 14 -12.11 -11.85 3.39
C VAL A 14 -11.07 -12.12 4.46
N GLU A 15 -11.23 -13.17 5.26
CA GLU A 15 -10.31 -13.50 6.34
C GLU A 15 -8.95 -13.93 5.79
N THR A 16 -8.94 -14.79 4.76
CA THR A 16 -7.70 -15.20 4.09
C THR A 16 -7.00 -14.02 3.42
N VAL A 17 -7.76 -13.16 2.70
CA VAL A 17 -7.20 -11.96 2.05
C VAL A 17 -6.59 -11.01 3.08
N LYS A 18 -7.26 -10.79 4.21
CA LYS A 18 -6.79 -9.93 5.30
C LYS A 18 -5.51 -10.47 5.95
N ARG A 19 -5.46 -11.77 6.25
CA ARG A 19 -4.26 -12.43 6.78
C ARG A 19 -3.07 -12.32 5.84
N LEU A 20 -3.29 -12.57 4.55
CA LEU A 20 -2.25 -12.44 3.54
C LEU A 20 -1.77 -10.98 3.41
N ALA A 21 -2.70 -10.02 3.37
CA ALA A 21 -2.37 -8.61 3.26
C ALA A 21 -1.53 -8.11 4.46
N TYR A 22 -1.92 -8.44 5.68
CA TYR A 22 -1.13 -8.09 6.88
C TYR A 22 0.21 -8.81 6.92
N GLY A 23 0.26 -10.09 6.55
CA GLY A 23 1.51 -10.85 6.47
C GLY A 23 2.51 -10.24 5.48
N VAL A 24 2.07 -9.97 4.25
CA VAL A 24 2.92 -9.36 3.22
C VAL A 24 3.32 -7.93 3.59
N ALA A 25 2.37 -7.10 4.05
CA ALA A 25 2.66 -5.71 4.40
C ALA A 25 3.65 -5.59 5.56
N SER A 26 3.48 -6.41 6.61
CA SER A 26 4.40 -6.43 7.76
C SER A 26 5.80 -6.92 7.36
N LEU A 27 5.90 -7.96 6.54
CA LEU A 27 7.18 -8.48 6.07
C LEU A 27 7.93 -7.43 5.23
N LEU A 28 7.25 -6.80 4.27
CA LEU A 28 7.85 -5.75 3.42
C LEU A 28 8.29 -4.54 4.26
N THR A 29 7.45 -4.10 5.20
CA THR A 29 7.77 -2.98 6.09
C THR A 29 8.96 -3.31 6.98
N ALA A 30 8.97 -4.49 7.61
CA ALA A 30 10.06 -4.92 8.47
C ALA A 30 11.39 -5.05 7.71
N ALA A 31 11.36 -5.60 6.49
CA ALA A 31 12.53 -5.71 5.63
C ALA A 31 13.10 -4.32 5.28
N GLY A 32 12.24 -3.36 4.91
CA GLY A 32 12.66 -1.98 4.64
C GLY A 32 13.24 -1.30 5.89
N VAL A 33 12.57 -1.43 7.03
CA VAL A 33 13.00 -0.82 8.30
C VAL A 33 14.32 -1.40 8.80
N ALA A 34 14.56 -2.70 8.60
CA ALA A 34 15.82 -3.34 8.98
C ALA A 34 17.04 -2.79 8.23
N VAL A 35 16.84 -2.29 7.00
CA VAL A 35 17.92 -1.76 6.14
C VAL A 35 18.06 -0.24 6.28
N ALA A 36 16.94 0.49 6.22
CA ALA A 36 16.93 1.96 6.12
C ALA A 36 16.50 2.67 7.42
N GLY A 37 16.09 1.93 8.45
CA GLY A 37 15.51 2.50 9.66
C GLY A 37 14.04 2.90 9.49
N VAL A 38 13.50 3.61 10.49
CA VAL A 38 12.08 4.00 10.52
C VAL A 38 11.82 5.16 9.55
N ILE A 39 11.01 4.91 8.52
CA ILE A 39 10.56 5.91 7.55
C ILE A 39 9.10 6.27 7.85
N GLY A 40 8.85 7.53 8.20
CA GLY A 40 7.50 8.06 8.42
C GLY A 40 6.87 8.64 7.15
N PHE A 41 5.54 8.85 7.18
CA PHE A 41 4.75 9.63 6.22
C PHE A 41 4.62 9.13 4.77
N VAL A 42 5.67 8.54 4.17
CA VAL A 42 5.68 8.13 2.74
C VAL A 42 4.51 7.19 2.44
N GLY A 43 4.31 6.17 3.28
CA GLY A 43 3.24 5.18 3.13
C GLY A 43 1.81 5.72 3.32
N LEU A 44 1.64 6.95 3.80
CA LEU A 44 0.34 7.61 3.92
C LEU A 44 0.12 8.62 2.80
N ILE A 45 1.11 9.49 2.57
CA ILE A 45 1.01 10.61 1.62
C ILE A 45 0.91 10.11 0.19
N VAL A 46 1.80 9.20 -0.22
CA VAL A 46 1.91 8.75 -1.62
C VAL A 46 0.62 8.09 -2.12
N PRO A 47 0.08 7.03 -1.47
CA PRO A 47 -1.14 6.40 -1.95
C PRO A 47 -2.35 7.33 -1.87
N HIS A 48 -2.38 8.28 -0.93
CA HIS A 48 -3.46 9.28 -0.87
C HIS A 48 -3.40 10.26 -2.05
N ALA A 49 -2.21 10.75 -2.40
CA ALA A 49 -2.01 11.61 -3.56
C ALA A 49 -2.38 10.89 -4.86
N ILE A 50 -1.91 9.64 -5.04
CA ILE A 50 -2.26 8.84 -6.23
C ILE A 50 -3.77 8.57 -6.30
N ARG A 51 -4.43 8.33 -5.16
CA ARG A 51 -5.88 8.14 -5.10
C ARG A 51 -6.66 9.38 -5.57
N LEU A 52 -6.16 10.58 -5.29
CA LEU A 52 -6.79 11.82 -5.78
C LEU A 52 -6.64 11.98 -7.31
N ILE A 53 -5.59 11.42 -7.91
CA ILE A 53 -5.29 11.55 -9.34
C ILE A 53 -6.00 10.46 -10.16
N VAL A 54 -5.91 9.20 -9.73
CA VAL A 54 -6.32 8.02 -10.53
C VAL A 54 -7.63 7.41 -10.03
N GLY A 55 -8.14 7.87 -8.89
CA GLY A 55 -9.35 7.33 -8.27
C GLY A 55 -9.08 6.11 -7.40
N SER A 56 -10.10 5.26 -7.23
CA SER A 56 -10.12 4.20 -6.21
C SER A 56 -9.90 2.77 -6.73
N ASP A 57 -9.57 2.61 -8.01
CA ASP A 57 -9.26 1.29 -8.57
C ASP A 57 -7.90 0.80 -8.06
N HIS A 58 -7.93 -0.24 -7.22
CA HIS A 58 -6.74 -0.79 -6.58
C HIS A 58 -5.78 -1.44 -7.57
N ARG A 59 -6.27 -1.89 -8.74
CA ARG A 59 -5.44 -2.50 -9.78
C ARG A 59 -4.44 -1.50 -10.36
N VAL A 60 -4.82 -0.23 -10.42
CA VAL A 60 -3.99 0.86 -10.96
C VAL A 60 -3.31 1.63 -9.82
N LEU A 61 -4.02 1.85 -8.70
CA LEU A 61 -3.51 2.59 -7.55
C LEU A 61 -2.29 1.92 -6.92
N LEU A 62 -2.31 0.59 -6.75
CA LEU A 62 -1.20 -0.14 -6.13
C LEU A 62 0.13 0.00 -6.92
N PRO A 63 0.20 -0.31 -8.23
CA PRO A 63 1.45 -0.17 -8.98
C PRO A 63 1.90 1.29 -9.09
N LEU A 64 0.98 2.25 -9.29
CA LEU A 64 1.36 3.67 -9.31
C LEU A 64 1.91 4.15 -7.97
N SER A 65 1.28 3.76 -6.85
CA SER A 65 1.75 4.16 -5.52
C SER A 65 3.12 3.56 -5.19
N PHE A 66 3.39 2.33 -5.67
CA PHE A 66 4.70 1.72 -5.55
C PHE A 66 5.78 2.51 -6.30
N VAL A 67 5.55 2.80 -7.58
CA VAL A 67 6.51 3.55 -8.42
C VAL A 67 6.70 4.99 -7.91
N ALA A 68 5.60 5.68 -7.61
CA ALA A 68 5.65 7.05 -7.10
C ALA A 68 6.32 7.12 -5.72
N GLY A 69 6.09 6.13 -4.86
CA GLY A 69 6.71 6.05 -3.55
C GLY A 69 8.21 5.81 -3.63
N ALA A 70 8.64 4.92 -4.52
CA ALA A 70 10.06 4.69 -4.80
C ALA A 70 10.73 5.98 -5.31
N ALA A 71 10.14 6.64 -6.31
CA ALA A 71 10.66 7.90 -6.85
C ALA A 71 10.74 9.00 -5.77
N PHE A 72 9.68 9.17 -4.99
CA PHE A 72 9.62 10.16 -3.91
C PHE A 72 10.70 9.91 -2.85
N LEU A 73 10.85 8.65 -2.41
CA LEU A 73 11.86 8.30 -1.42
C LEU A 73 13.28 8.52 -1.96
N THR A 74 13.56 8.14 -3.21
CA THR A 74 14.88 8.40 -3.83
C THR A 74 15.18 9.88 -3.98
N LEU A 75 14.19 10.72 -4.29
CA LEU A 75 14.38 12.16 -4.36
C LEU A 75 14.63 12.76 -2.98
N ALA A 76 13.96 12.26 -1.95
CA ALA A 76 14.18 12.68 -0.56
C ALA A 76 15.56 12.25 -0.02
N ASP A 77 16.11 11.14 -0.51
CA ASP A 77 17.46 10.68 -0.14
C ASP A 77 18.57 11.49 -0.84
N VAL A 78 18.29 11.99 -2.05
CA VAL A 78 19.23 12.81 -2.83
C VAL A 78 19.27 14.28 -2.37
N ALA A 79 18.15 14.81 -1.89
CA ALA A 79 18.00 16.21 -1.50
C ALA A 79 18.64 16.52 -0.14
#